data_AF-A0A1K2FCB5-F1
#
_entry.id   AF-A0A1K2FCB5-F1
#
_cell.length_a   1.000
_cell.length_b   1.000
_cell.length_c   1.000
_cell.angle_alpha   90.00
_cell.angle_beta   90.00
_cell.angle_gamma   90.00
#
_symmetry.space_group_name_H-M   'P 1'
#
loop_
_entity.id
_entity.type
_entity.pdbx_description
1 polymer ?
#
loop_
_entity_poly.entity_id
_entity_poly.type
_entity_poly.pdbx_seq_one_letter_code
_entity_poly.pdbx_strand_id
1 'polypeptide(L)'
;MIALTKMTPPADSGLSHWSTRTLAGHLRRREGISVSWHYIARVWREENLKPHRNGTSKISKDPAFADKVADVVGLYLAPPGGAVVLSIDEKTQIQALDRTQP
;
A
#
# COMPACT_ATOMS: atom_id res chain seq x y z
N MET A 1 -10.48 16.45 -0.07
CA MET A 1 -10.77 15.58 -1.24
C MET A 1 -9.56 14.75 -1.72
N ILE A 2 -8.43 15.36 -2.11
CA ILE A 2 -7.24 14.61 -2.59
C ILE A 2 -6.64 13.70 -1.51
N ALA A 3 -6.47 14.20 -0.28
CA ALA A 3 -5.98 13.38 0.84
C ALA A 3 -6.88 12.16 1.10
N LEU A 4 -8.20 12.35 1.06
CA LEU A 4 -9.18 11.28 1.26
C LEU A 4 -9.05 10.17 0.20
N THR A 5 -8.72 10.53 -1.04
CA THR A 5 -8.52 9.58 -2.15
C THR A 5 -7.36 8.61 -1.88
N LYS A 6 -6.33 9.07 -1.14
CA LYS A 6 -5.14 8.27 -0.80
C LYS A 6 -5.32 7.41 0.45
N MET A 7 -6.45 7.52 1.14
CA MET A 7 -6.77 6.72 2.32
C MET A 7 -7.74 5.60 1.94
N THR A 8 -7.65 4.47 2.65
CA THR A 8 -8.66 3.41 2.55
C THR A 8 -10.02 3.97 2.98
N PRO A 9 -11.10 3.65 2.25
CA PRO A 9 -12.44 3.98 2.69
C PRO A 9 -12.72 3.45 4.10
N PRO A 10 -13.57 4.13 4.89
CA PRO A 10 -14.00 3.66 6.21
C PRO A 10 -14.45 2.19 6.18
N ALA A 11 -14.13 1.42 7.23
CA ALA A 11 -14.35 -0.03 7.28
C ALA A 11 -15.84 -0.43 7.16
N ASP A 12 -16.75 0.45 7.58
CA ASP A 12 -18.21 0.32 7.44
C ASP A 12 -18.68 0.37 5.98
N SER A 13 -17.85 0.86 5.05
CA SER A 13 -18.18 0.91 3.63
C SER A 13 -17.95 -0.41 2.89
N GLY A 14 -17.17 -1.35 3.44
CA GLY A 14 -16.81 -2.61 2.78
C GLY A 14 -15.97 -2.45 1.50
N LEU A 15 -15.44 -1.25 1.22
CA LEU A 15 -14.68 -0.95 0.01
C LEU A 15 -13.18 -0.97 0.31
N SER A 16 -12.40 -1.64 -0.55
CA SER A 16 -10.93 -1.61 -0.47
C SER A 16 -10.34 -0.29 -0.97
N HIS A 17 -11.01 0.39 -1.91
CA HIS A 17 -10.56 1.65 -2.50
C HIS A 17 -11.75 2.55 -2.87
N TRP A 18 -11.49 3.84 -3.02
CA TRP A 18 -12.49 4.80 -3.49
C TRP A 18 -12.78 4.62 -4.99
N SER A 19 -14.07 4.65 -5.33
CA SER A 19 -14.53 4.99 -6.68
C SER A 19 -14.92 6.47 -6.71
N THR A 20 -14.96 7.08 -7.89
CA THR A 20 -15.38 8.49 -8.04
C THR A 20 -16.80 8.72 -7.50
N ARG A 21 -17.69 7.73 -7.65
CA ARG A 21 -19.08 7.79 -7.15
C ARG A 21 -19.16 7.63 -5.64
N THR A 22 -18.41 6.69 -5.08
CA THR A 22 -18.42 6.44 -3.62
C THR A 22 -17.76 7.58 -2.86
N LEU A 23 -16.70 8.18 -3.41
CA LEU A 23 -16.08 9.37 -2.84
C LEU A 23 -17.03 10.59 -2.88
N ALA A 24 -17.70 10.84 -4.01
CA ALA A 24 -18.71 11.90 -4.11
C ALA A 24 -19.85 11.70 -3.09
N GLY A 25 -20.38 10.48 -2.99
CA GLY A 25 -21.43 10.14 -2.04
C GLY A 25 -20.98 10.24 -0.58
N HIS A 26 -19.71 9.95 -0.29
CA HIS A 26 -19.14 10.09 1.04
C HIS A 26 -18.96 11.56 1.42
N LEU A 27 -18.38 12.39 0.55
CA LEU A 27 -18.22 13.83 0.76
C LEU A 27 -19.56 14.51 1.02
N ARG A 28 -20.60 14.11 0.27
CA ARG A 28 -21.96 14.61 0.49
C ARG A 28 -22.52 14.20 1.85
N ARG A 29 -22.41 12.92 2.22
CA ARG A 29 -23.00 12.38 3.47
C ARG A 29 -22.28 12.82 4.74
N ARG A 30 -20.95 12.97 4.68
CA ARG A 30 -20.11 13.16 5.87
C ARG A 30 -19.60 14.58 6.03
N GLU A 31 -19.30 15.26 4.93
CA GLU A 31 -18.75 16.62 4.95
C GLU A 31 -19.76 17.67 4.43
N GLY A 32 -20.94 17.24 3.96
CA GLY A 32 -21.94 18.14 3.36
C GLY A 32 -21.51 18.74 2.01
N ILE A 33 -20.39 18.28 1.44
CA ILE A 33 -19.82 18.82 0.21
C ILE A 33 -20.42 18.09 -0.98
N SER A 34 -21.17 18.82 -1.82
CA SER A 34 -21.71 18.30 -3.07
C SER A 34 -20.74 18.52 -4.21
N VAL A 35 -20.11 17.44 -4.68
CA VAL A 35 -19.24 17.43 -5.86
C VAL A 35 -19.68 16.31 -6.80
N SER A 36 -19.68 16.59 -8.10
CA SER A 36 -20.01 15.57 -9.11
C SER A 36 -18.89 14.54 -9.21
N TRP A 37 -19.24 13.29 -9.50
CA TRP A 37 -18.24 12.24 -9.73
C TRP A 37 -17.35 12.55 -10.95
N HIS A 38 -17.85 13.32 -11.92
CA HIS A 38 -17.08 13.80 -13.07
C HIS A 38 -15.97 14.79 -12.66
N TYR A 39 -16.28 15.69 -11.72
CA TYR A 39 -15.28 16.61 -11.18
C TYR A 39 -14.16 15.86 -10.46
N ILE A 40 -14.51 14.87 -9.63
CA ILE A 40 -13.53 14.00 -8.96
C ILE A 40 -12.68 13.24 -9.98
N ALA A 41 -13.30 12.70 -11.04
CA ALA A 41 -12.58 12.01 -12.11
C ALA A 41 -11.58 12.95 -12.82
N ARG A 42 -11.94 14.22 -13.02
CA ARG A 42 -11.06 15.22 -13.63
C ARG A 42 -9.85 15.51 -12.73
N VAL A 43 -10.09 15.79 -11.46
CA VAL A 43 -9.03 16.02 -10.46
C VAL A 43 -8.10 14.82 -10.35
N TRP A 44 -8.62 13.59 -10.36
CA TRP A 44 -7.78 12.39 -10.33
C TRP A 44 -6.88 12.26 -11.57
N ARG A 45 -7.33 12.69 -12.75
CA ARG A 45 -6.50 12.67 -13.97
C ARG A 45 -5.42 13.76 -13.92
N GLU A 46 -5.80 14.97 -13.52
CA GLU A 46 -4.88 16.11 -13.39
C GLU A 46 -3.76 15.82 -12.39
N GLU A 47 -4.11 15.17 -11.26
CA GLU A 47 -3.18 14.84 -10.17
C GLU A 47 -2.56 13.43 -10.30
N ASN A 48 -2.82 12.73 -11.42
CA ASN A 48 -2.37 11.36 -11.69
C ASN A 48 -2.67 10.36 -10.54
N LEU A 49 -3.80 10.55 -9.85
CA LEU A 49 -4.23 9.73 -8.72
C LEU A 49 -4.84 8.42 -9.22
N LYS A 50 -4.33 7.31 -8.71
CA LYS A 50 -4.81 5.96 -9.00
C LYS A 50 -5.18 5.28 -7.68
N PRO A 51 -6.40 5.47 -7.15
CA PRO A 51 -6.77 4.97 -5.83
C PRO A 51 -6.68 3.44 -5.70
N HIS A 52 -6.84 2.70 -6.80
CA HIS A 52 -6.64 1.24 -6.84
C HIS A 52 -5.17 0.82 -6.85
N ARG A 53 -4.23 1.76 -7.05
CA ARG A 53 -2.80 1.51 -6.97
C ARG A 53 -2.32 1.97 -5.60
N ASN A 54 -2.28 1.05 -4.66
CA ASN A 54 -1.53 1.26 -3.44
C ASN A 54 -0.05 1.28 -3.80
N GLY A 55 0.60 2.42 -3.61
CA GLY A 55 2.06 2.41 -3.50
C GLY A 55 2.41 1.52 -2.31
N THR A 56 3.29 0.56 -2.50
CA THR A 56 3.85 -0.26 -1.41
C THR A 56 4.71 0.63 -0.52
N SER A 57 4.07 1.43 0.34
CA SER A 57 4.77 2.01 1.48
C SER A 57 4.95 0.92 2.51
N LYS A 58 5.97 0.09 2.31
CA LYS A 58 6.64 -0.61 3.41
C LYS A 58 7.43 0.45 4.19
N ILE A 59 6.73 1.39 4.82
CA ILE A 59 7.35 2.40 5.68
C ILE A 59 7.34 1.83 7.08
N SER A 60 8.49 1.35 7.54
CA SER A 60 8.68 1.06 8.95
C SER A 60 8.64 2.36 9.74
N LYS A 61 8.01 2.36 10.92
CA LYS A 61 8.02 3.48 11.87
C LYS A 61 9.25 3.46 12.78
N ASP A 62 10.16 2.52 12.57
CA ASP A 62 11.37 2.37 13.35
C ASP A 62 12.35 3.52 13.03
N PRO A 63 12.72 4.37 14.01
CA PRO A 63 13.71 5.43 13.80
C PRO A 63 15.06 4.92 13.29
N ALA A 64 15.41 3.66 13.60
CA ALA A 64 16.65 3.01 13.16
C ALA A 64 16.46 2.14 11.89
N PHE A 65 15.35 2.31 11.16
CA PHE A 65 15.04 1.45 10.01
C PHE A 65 16.15 1.43 8.94
N ALA A 66 16.70 2.60 8.61
CA ALA A 66 17.73 2.71 7.57
C ALA A 66 18.99 1.92 7.95
N ASP A 67 19.46 2.07 9.19
CA ASP A 67 20.66 1.40 9.69
C ASP A 67 20.45 -0.12 9.72
N LYS A 68 19.31 -0.59 10.23
CA LYS A 68 18.98 -2.02 10.25
C LYS A 68 18.88 -2.62 8.84
N VAL A 69 18.33 -1.88 7.89
CA VAL A 69 18.28 -2.32 6.48
C VAL A 69 19.69 -2.40 5.91
N ALA A 70 20.54 -1.42 6.19
CA ALA A 70 21.93 -1.44 5.72
C ALA A 70 22.70 -2.64 6.30
N ASP A 71 22.52 -2.95 7.58
CA ASP A 71 23.14 -4.12 8.23
C ASP A 71 22.70 -5.44 7.58
N VAL A 72 21.38 -5.62 7.38
CA VAL A 72 20.82 -6.82 6.75
C VAL A 72 21.29 -6.95 5.29
N VAL A 73 21.29 -5.86 4.52
CA VAL A 73 21.79 -5.85 3.14
C VAL A 73 23.30 -6.13 3.11
N GLY A 74 24.04 -5.65 4.10
CA GLY A 74 25.47 -5.93 4.28
C GLY A 74 25.78 -7.42 4.35
N LEU A 75 24.93 -8.22 4.99
CA LEU A 75 25.07 -9.68 5.03
C LEU A 75 25.00 -10.33 3.64
N TYR A 76 24.27 -9.73 2.69
CA TYR A 76 24.22 -10.20 1.31
C TYR A 76 25.39 -9.72 0.46
N LEU A 77 25.84 -8.48 0.67
CA LEU A 77 26.89 -7.86 -0.15
C LEU A 77 28.30 -8.27 0.27
N ALA A 78 28.53 -8.45 1.57
CA ALA A 78 29.81 -8.82 2.14
C ALA A 78 29.60 -9.87 3.26
N PRO A 79 29.25 -11.11 2.91
CA PRO A 79 28.99 -12.15 3.90
C PRO A 79 30.26 -12.45 4.70
N PRO A 80 30.19 -12.57 6.03
CA PRO A 80 31.32 -13.01 6.85
C PRO A 80 31.81 -14.40 6.42
N GLY A 81 33.10 -14.67 6.61
CA GLY A 81 33.68 -15.97 6.24
C GLY A 81 32.98 -17.15 6.93
N GLY A 82 32.47 -18.09 6.13
CA GLY A 82 31.74 -19.26 6.63
C GLY A 82 30.31 -19.00 7.11
N ALA A 83 29.76 -17.81 6.87
CA ALA A 83 28.40 -17.47 7.26
C ALA A 83 27.34 -18.16 6.38
N VAL A 84 26.25 -18.59 7.01
CA VAL A 84 25.02 -19.03 6.35
C VAL A 84 23.94 -17.98 6.65
N VAL A 85 23.39 -17.37 5.61
CA VAL A 85 22.28 -16.41 5.73
C VAL A 85 20.98 -17.14 5.44
N LEU A 86 20.10 -17.23 6.44
CA LEU A 86 18.75 -17.78 6.29
C LEU A 86 17.74 -16.64 6.29
N SER A 87 16.97 -16.53 5.21
CA SER A 87 15.98 -15.47 5.04
C SER A 87 14.59 -16.06 4.90
N ILE A 88 13.70 -15.62 5.78
CA ILE A 88 12.32 -16.10 5.87
C ILE A 88 11.42 -14.88 5.66
N ASP A 89 10.53 -14.97 4.67
CA ASP A 89 9.54 -13.95 4.37
C ASP A 89 8.16 -14.60 4.45
N GLU A 90 7.29 -14.08 5.31
CA GLU A 90 5.89 -14.50 5.35
C GLU A 90 5.13 -13.76 4.25
N LYS A 91 4.71 -14.52 3.22
CA LYS A 91 3.84 -14.01 2.17
C LYS A 91 2.40 -14.42 2.44
N THR A 92 1.67 -13.56 3.14
CA THR A 92 0.22 -13.70 3.30
C THR A 92 -0.46 -13.77 1.93
N GLN A 93 -1.47 -14.64 1.76
CA GLN A 93 -2.21 -14.90 0.51
C GLN A 93 -1.45 -15.62 -0.61
N ILE A 94 -0.22 -16.09 -0.38
CA ILE A 94 0.41 -17.08 -1.26
C ILE A 94 0.43 -18.41 -0.52
N GLN A 95 -0.33 -19.38 -1.02
CA GLN A 95 -0.25 -20.75 -0.49
C GLN A 95 1.16 -21.28 -0.76
N ALA A 96 1.87 -21.73 0.28
CA ALA A 96 3.11 -22.46 0.13
C ALA A 96 2.80 -23.78 -0.60
N LEU A 97 2.89 -23.75 -1.93
CA LEU A 97 2.78 -24.93 -2.76
C LEU A 97 4.09 -25.70 -2.64
N ASP A 98 4.07 -26.77 -1.85
CA ASP A 98 5.13 -27.76 -1.86
C ASP A 98 5.07 -28.49 -3.23
N ARG A 99 5.98 -28.14 -4.14
CA ARG A 99 6.11 -28.85 -5.41
C ARG A 99 6.90 -30.13 -5.16
N THR A 100 6.19 -31.18 -4.76
CA THR A 100 6.68 -32.55 -4.71
C THR A 100 6.55 -33.24 -6.07
N GLN A 101 7.09 -32.65 -7.13
CA GLN A 101 7.35 -33.37 -8.39
C GLN A 101 8.60 -32.80 -9.10
N PRO A 102 9.42 -33.67 -9.73
CA PRO A 102 10.71 -33.32 -10.31
C PRO A 102 10.62 -32.41 -11.54
#